data_AF-A0A969DMG4-F1
#
_entry.id   AF-A0A969DMG4-F1
#
_cell.length_a   1.000
_cell.length_b   1.000
_cell.length_c   1.000
_cell.angle_alpha   90.00
_cell.angle_beta   90.00
_cell.angle_gamma   90.00
#
_symmetry.space_group_name_H-M   'P 1'
#
loop_
_entity.id
_entity.type
_entity.pdbx_description
1 polymer ?
#
loop_
_entity_poly.entity_id
_entity_poly.type
_entity_poly.pdbx_seq_one_letter_code
_entity_poly.pdbx_strand_id
1 'polypeptide(L)'
;MADMILKMMPAKHNEKQAFAYYRDGMSAQADGEYAEALDNYQEALTLEEDPYDRSFILYNIGLIHASNGEHDEAMDYYQQALDLNPRLCQALNNIAVIYHYKGEKVEATGDVEGAAELFDEAAKYWIEAINIAPNNYIEAQNWLKNTGRLKADVFF
;
A
#
# COMPACT_ATOMS: atom_id res chain seq x y z
N MET A 1 -20.04 24.07 26.48
CA MET A 1 -20.18 22.60 26.45
C MET A 1 -21.12 22.10 25.33
N ALA A 2 -22.12 22.87 24.88
CA ALA A 2 -23.02 22.44 23.78
C ALA A 2 -22.37 22.44 22.37
N ASP A 3 -21.49 23.41 22.06
CA ASP A 3 -20.86 23.52 20.73
C ASP A 3 -19.93 22.37 20.36
N MET A 4 -19.41 21.65 21.37
CA MET A 4 -18.53 20.49 21.15
C MET A 4 -19.34 19.25 20.75
N ILE A 5 -20.55 19.09 21.31
CA ILE A 5 -21.46 17.99 20.98
C ILE A 5 -21.95 18.12 19.53
N LEU A 6 -22.26 19.35 19.09
CA LEU A 6 -22.72 19.62 17.73
C LEU A 6 -21.63 19.43 16.66
N LYS A 7 -20.34 19.51 16.99
CA LYS A 7 -19.25 19.15 16.06
C LYS A 7 -18.93 17.65 16.06
N MET A 8 -19.02 17.01 17.24
CA MET A 8 -18.81 15.58 17.36
C MET A 8 -19.92 14.73 16.72
N MET A 9 -21.17 15.23 16.67
CA MET A 9 -22.29 14.48 16.07
C MET A 9 -22.21 14.35 14.53
N PRO A 10 -21.91 15.41 13.76
CA PRO A 10 -21.65 15.33 12.32
C PRO A 10 -20.39 14.52 12.00
N ALA A 11 -19.29 14.72 12.75
CA ALA A 11 -18.06 13.94 12.56
C ALA A 11 -18.32 12.44 12.69
N LYS A 12 -19.00 12.02 13.77
CA LYS A 12 -19.39 10.60 13.97
C LYS A 12 -20.38 10.07 12.95
N HIS A 13 -21.18 10.93 12.33
CA HIS A 13 -22.07 10.52 11.25
C HIS A 13 -21.28 10.28 9.95
N ASN A 14 -20.36 11.20 9.63
CA ASN A 14 -19.46 11.09 8.48
C ASN A 14 -18.54 9.88 8.61
N GLU A 15 -17.94 9.64 9.78
CA GLU A 15 -17.12 8.44 10.07
C GLU A 15 -17.91 7.13 9.81
N LYS A 16 -19.16 7.05 10.29
CA LYS A 16 -20.01 5.87 10.04
C LYS A 16 -20.34 5.68 8.57
N GLN A 17 -20.57 6.78 7.85
CA GLN A 17 -20.89 6.74 6.42
C GLN A 17 -19.64 6.39 5.59
N ALA A 18 -18.48 6.96 5.92
CA ALA A 18 -17.19 6.60 5.35
C ALA A 18 -16.90 5.11 5.53
N PHE A 19 -17.11 4.59 6.74
CA PHE A 19 -16.95 3.18 7.03
C PHE A 19 -17.90 2.28 6.23
N ALA A 20 -19.15 2.72 5.99
CA ALA A 20 -20.09 1.98 5.16
C ALA A 20 -19.59 1.88 3.71
N TYR A 21 -19.23 3.01 3.09
CA TYR A 21 -18.63 3.03 1.76
C TYR A 21 -17.35 2.20 1.67
N TYR A 22 -16.46 2.29 2.68
CA TYR A 22 -15.26 1.47 2.72
C TYR A 22 -15.58 -0.03 2.73
N ARG A 23 -16.60 -0.46 3.48
CA ARG A 23 -17.03 -1.85 3.52
C ARG A 23 -17.66 -2.32 2.22
N ASP A 24 -18.47 -1.48 1.59
CA ASP A 24 -19.08 -1.79 0.30
C ASP A 24 -18.00 -1.89 -0.78
N GLY A 25 -17.00 -0.99 -0.75
CA GLY A 25 -15.82 -1.07 -1.62
C GLY A 25 -15.01 -2.36 -1.44
N MET A 26 -14.79 -2.81 -0.18
CA MET A 26 -14.14 -4.11 0.08
C MET A 26 -14.96 -5.29 -0.43
N SER A 27 -16.30 -5.22 -0.34
CA SER A 27 -17.18 -6.27 -0.87
C SER A 27 -17.09 -6.35 -2.38
N ALA A 28 -17.28 -5.22 -3.07
CA ALA A 28 -17.16 -5.14 -4.53
C ALA A 28 -15.78 -5.59 -5.01
N GLN A 29 -14.70 -5.20 -4.32
CA GLN A 29 -13.35 -5.66 -4.64
C GLN A 29 -13.21 -7.19 -4.52
N ALA A 30 -13.77 -7.80 -3.48
CA ALA A 30 -13.75 -9.24 -3.29
C ALA A 30 -14.54 -9.99 -4.38
N ASP A 31 -15.58 -9.36 -4.92
CA ASP A 31 -16.39 -9.87 -6.02
C ASP A 31 -15.79 -9.59 -7.41
N GLY A 32 -14.68 -8.83 -7.48
CA GLY A 32 -13.99 -8.45 -8.72
C GLY A 32 -14.60 -7.25 -9.44
N GLU A 33 -15.55 -6.55 -8.80
CA GLU A 33 -16.25 -5.39 -9.32
C GLU A 33 -15.43 -4.11 -9.08
N TYR A 34 -14.25 -4.05 -9.71
CA TYR A 34 -13.24 -3.03 -9.40
C TYR A 34 -13.69 -1.57 -9.65
N ALA A 35 -14.53 -1.32 -10.65
CA ALA A 35 -15.06 0.03 -10.88
C ALA A 35 -15.95 0.50 -9.71
N GLU A 36 -16.86 -0.37 -9.26
CA GLU A 36 -17.72 -0.08 -8.11
C GLU A 36 -16.92 0.02 -6.81
N ALA A 37 -15.89 -0.81 -6.65
CA ALA A 37 -15.00 -0.72 -5.51
C ALA A 37 -14.28 0.64 -5.44
N LEU A 38 -13.76 1.14 -6.58
CA LEU A 38 -13.11 2.45 -6.67
C LEU A 38 -14.07 3.59 -6.35
N ASP A 39 -15.30 3.57 -6.89
CA ASP A 39 -16.32 4.57 -6.59
C ASP A 39 -16.61 4.63 -5.08
N ASN A 40 -16.84 3.46 -4.46
CA ASN A 40 -17.07 3.36 -3.02
C ASN A 40 -15.87 3.83 -2.19
N TYR A 41 -14.64 3.46 -2.57
CA TYR A 41 -13.45 3.93 -1.87
C TYR A 41 -13.25 5.45 -2.01
N GLN A 42 -13.59 6.04 -3.15
CA GLN A 42 -13.49 7.49 -3.35
C GLN A 42 -14.52 8.25 -2.48
N GLU A 43 -15.73 7.74 -2.34
CA GLU A 43 -16.72 8.28 -1.40
C GLU A 43 -16.26 8.14 0.06
N ALA A 44 -15.72 6.97 0.43
CA ALA A 44 -15.13 6.77 1.76
C ALA A 44 -14.01 7.77 2.04
N LEU A 45 -13.09 7.96 1.09
CA LEU A 45 -11.96 8.89 1.21
C LEU A 45 -12.39 10.36 1.29
N THR A 46 -13.55 10.71 0.72
CA THR A 46 -14.11 12.07 0.79
C THR A 46 -14.66 12.38 2.18
N LEU A 47 -15.18 11.38 2.88
CA LEU A 47 -15.84 11.51 4.17
C LEU A 47 -14.93 11.24 5.37
N GLU A 48 -13.92 10.39 5.20
CA GLU A 48 -12.99 10.01 6.27
C GLU A 48 -11.98 11.12 6.54
N GLU A 49 -11.81 11.50 7.82
CA GLU A 49 -10.86 12.53 8.25
C GLU A 49 -9.65 11.93 8.96
N ASP A 50 -9.77 10.72 9.53
CA ASP A 50 -8.69 10.09 10.28
C ASP A 50 -7.56 9.63 9.34
N PRO A 51 -6.31 10.11 9.53
CA PRO A 51 -5.20 9.76 8.65
C PRO A 51 -4.91 8.25 8.59
N TYR A 52 -5.10 7.53 9.70
CA TYR A 52 -4.83 6.11 9.77
C TYR A 52 -5.85 5.33 8.93
N ASP A 53 -7.14 5.61 9.06
CA ASP A 53 -8.17 4.94 8.26
C ASP A 53 -8.09 5.34 6.76
N ARG A 54 -7.80 6.62 6.46
CA ARG A 54 -7.53 7.08 5.08
C ARG A 54 -6.39 6.31 4.43
N SER A 55 -5.35 5.94 5.18
CA SER A 55 -4.22 5.17 4.64
C SER A 55 -4.65 3.80 4.09
N PHE A 56 -5.60 3.12 4.73
CA PHE A 56 -6.11 1.83 4.26
C PHE A 56 -7.01 1.97 3.03
N ILE A 57 -7.81 3.03 2.97
CA ILE A 57 -8.62 3.34 1.78
C ILE A 57 -7.71 3.56 0.56
N LEU A 58 -6.69 4.42 0.69
CA LEU A 58 -5.70 4.67 -0.37
C LEU A 58 -4.95 3.39 -0.77
N TYR A 59 -4.57 2.56 0.21
CA TYR A 59 -3.93 1.28 -0.05
C TYR A 59 -4.81 0.33 -0.87
N ASN A 60 -6.10 0.24 -0.57
CA ASN A 60 -7.01 -0.63 -1.33
C ASN A 60 -7.26 -0.11 -2.75
N ILE A 61 -7.31 1.21 -2.96
CA ILE A 61 -7.32 1.80 -4.30
C ILE A 61 -6.04 1.38 -5.06
N GLY A 62 -4.88 1.49 -4.43
CA GLY A 62 -3.61 1.03 -5.00
C GLY A 62 -3.58 -0.46 -5.36
N LEU A 63 -4.22 -1.32 -4.54
CA LEU A 63 -4.37 -2.75 -4.84
C LEU A 63 -5.15 -3.01 -6.14
N ILE A 64 -6.21 -2.23 -6.37
CA ILE A 64 -7.03 -2.36 -7.58
C ILE A 64 -6.22 -1.95 -8.81
N HIS A 65 -5.54 -0.79 -8.79
CA HIS A 65 -4.65 -0.36 -9.87
C HIS A 65 -3.55 -1.40 -10.15
N ALA A 66 -2.90 -1.93 -9.10
CA ALA A 66 -1.90 -2.97 -9.26
C ALA A 66 -2.45 -4.24 -9.93
N SER A 67 -3.68 -4.64 -9.59
CA SER A 67 -4.37 -5.79 -10.19
C SER A 67 -4.73 -5.56 -11.66
N ASN A 68 -4.94 -4.31 -12.07
CA ASN A 68 -5.17 -3.91 -13.47
C ASN A 68 -3.86 -3.77 -14.28
N GLY A 69 -2.69 -3.88 -13.64
CA GLY A 69 -1.38 -3.63 -14.27
C GLY A 69 -1.00 -2.16 -14.36
N GLU A 70 -1.77 -1.28 -13.72
CA GLU A 70 -1.57 0.17 -13.63
C GLU A 70 -0.57 0.46 -12.50
N HIS A 71 0.69 0.03 -12.72
CA HIS A 71 1.70 0.00 -11.66
C HIS A 71 2.16 1.39 -11.22
N ASP A 72 2.13 2.39 -12.09
CA ASP A 72 2.56 3.75 -11.73
C ASP A 72 1.50 4.43 -10.86
N GLU A 73 0.22 4.27 -11.21
CA GLU A 73 -0.92 4.72 -10.41
C GLU A 73 -0.95 4.00 -9.04
N ALA A 74 -0.72 2.69 -9.03
CA ALA A 74 -0.65 1.94 -7.78
C ALA A 74 0.46 2.46 -6.85
N MET A 75 1.64 2.75 -7.40
CA MET A 75 2.76 3.32 -6.66
C MET A 75 2.40 4.66 -6.02
N ASP A 76 1.74 5.55 -6.77
CA ASP A 76 1.31 6.85 -6.26
C ASP A 76 0.32 6.71 -5.09
N TYR A 77 -0.64 5.79 -5.17
CA TYR A 77 -1.58 5.54 -4.07
C TYR A 77 -0.91 4.89 -2.86
N TYR A 78 0.01 3.94 -3.07
CA TYR A 78 0.77 3.35 -1.97
C TYR A 78 1.65 4.39 -1.27
N GLN A 79 2.27 5.31 -2.02
CA GLN A 79 3.07 6.37 -1.42
C GLN A 79 2.20 7.34 -0.62
N GLN A 80 1.03 7.74 -1.13
CA GLN A 80 0.08 8.55 -0.37
C GLN A 80 -0.40 7.83 0.91
N ALA A 81 -0.62 6.51 0.85
CA ALA A 81 -0.96 5.72 2.04
C ALA A 81 0.18 5.73 3.07
N LEU A 82 1.44 5.60 2.62
CA LEU A 82 2.62 5.64 3.48
C LEU A 82 2.90 7.04 4.06
N ASP A 83 2.57 8.10 3.34
CA ASP A 83 2.67 9.47 3.84
C ASP A 83 1.75 9.70 5.05
N LEU A 84 0.59 9.02 5.09
CA LEU A 84 -0.35 9.06 6.23
C LEU A 84 0.00 8.02 7.30
N ASN A 85 0.46 6.83 6.88
CA ASN A 85 0.82 5.73 7.77
C ASN A 85 2.13 5.07 7.31
N PRO A 86 3.29 5.58 7.77
CA PRO A 86 4.60 5.05 7.38
C PRO A 86 4.85 3.60 7.81
N ARG A 87 3.99 3.06 8.70
CA ARG A 87 4.12 1.69 9.21
C ARG A 87 3.21 0.69 8.49
N LEU A 88 2.59 1.09 7.38
CA LEU A 88 1.74 0.21 6.58
C LEU A 88 2.60 -0.76 5.74
N CYS A 89 3.07 -1.83 6.39
CA CYS A 89 4.01 -2.77 5.78
C CYS A 89 3.48 -3.46 4.51
N GLN A 90 2.16 -3.58 4.35
CA GLN A 90 1.55 -4.10 3.14
C GLN A 90 1.78 -3.18 1.92
N ALA A 91 1.74 -1.86 2.10
CA ALA A 91 2.03 -0.90 1.04
C ALA A 91 3.52 -0.95 0.67
N LEU A 92 4.42 -0.96 1.67
CA LEU A 92 5.87 -1.15 1.45
C LEU A 92 6.15 -2.43 0.65
N ASN A 93 5.53 -3.55 1.03
CA ASN A 93 5.70 -4.81 0.31
C ASN A 93 5.22 -4.72 -1.14
N ASN A 94 4.07 -4.10 -1.41
CA ASN A 94 3.55 -4.00 -2.77
C ASN A 94 4.40 -3.08 -3.65
N ILE A 95 4.92 -1.99 -3.09
CA ILE A 95 5.91 -1.14 -3.78
C ILE A 95 7.17 -1.96 -4.12
N ALA A 96 7.68 -2.73 -3.17
CA ALA A 96 8.86 -3.57 -3.39
C ALA A 96 8.62 -4.60 -4.51
N VAL A 97 7.45 -5.25 -4.52
CA VAL A 97 7.05 -6.20 -5.57
C VAL A 97 6.99 -5.51 -6.94
N ILE A 98 6.47 -4.29 -7.03
CA ILE A 98 6.43 -3.53 -8.29
C ILE A 98 7.85 -3.21 -8.79
N TYR A 99 8.74 -2.74 -7.91
CA TYR A 99 10.14 -2.50 -8.28
C TYR A 99 10.84 -3.76 -8.73
N HIS A 100 10.63 -4.87 -8.01
CA HIS A 100 11.19 -6.16 -8.35
C HIS A 100 10.72 -6.62 -9.74
N TYR A 101 9.42 -6.56 -10.01
CA TYR A 101 8.85 -6.86 -11.32
C TYR A 101 9.41 -5.98 -12.44
N LYS A 102 9.53 -4.66 -12.21
CA LYS A 102 10.17 -3.75 -13.17
C LYS A 102 11.64 -4.16 -13.41
N GLY A 103 12.37 -4.55 -12.37
CA GLY A 103 13.73 -5.06 -12.46
C GLY A 103 13.83 -6.31 -13.34
N GLU A 104 12.97 -7.31 -13.13
CA GLU A 104 12.93 -8.51 -13.97
C GLU A 104 12.64 -8.18 -15.44
N LYS A 105 11.76 -7.21 -15.71
CA LYS A 105 11.48 -6.76 -17.08
C LYS A 105 12.67 -6.08 -17.72
N VAL A 106 13.37 -5.22 -17.00
CA VAL A 106 14.58 -4.54 -17.51
C VAL A 106 15.71 -5.56 -17.72
N GLU A 107 15.91 -6.50 -16.80
CA GLU A 107 16.91 -7.56 -16.94
C GLU A 107 16.68 -8.40 -18.20
N ALA A 108 15.42 -8.74 -18.50
CA ALA A 108 15.05 -9.47 -19.70
C ALA A 108 15.39 -8.76 -21.02
N THR A 109 15.63 -7.44 -20.98
CA THR A 109 16.12 -6.66 -22.14
C THR A 109 17.65 -6.67 -22.29
N GLY A 110 18.37 -7.23 -21.31
CA GLY A 110 19.83 -7.27 -21.25
C GLY A 110 20.47 -6.10 -20.50
N ASP A 111 19.68 -5.16 -19.97
CA ASP A 111 20.16 -4.07 -19.13
C ASP A 111 20.30 -4.52 -17.67
N VAL A 112 21.47 -5.07 -17.36
CA VAL A 112 21.77 -5.59 -16.02
C VAL A 112 21.95 -4.47 -14.99
N GLU A 113 22.46 -3.31 -15.40
CA GLU A 113 22.70 -2.18 -14.49
C GLU A 113 21.37 -1.54 -14.08
N GLY A 114 20.48 -1.25 -15.04
CA GLY A 114 19.15 -0.73 -14.75
C GLY A 114 18.29 -1.70 -13.93
N ALA A 115 18.41 -3.01 -14.19
CA ALA A 115 17.74 -4.01 -13.38
C ALA A 115 18.26 -4.04 -11.93
N ALA A 116 19.58 -3.93 -11.74
CA ALA A 116 20.18 -3.90 -10.41
C ALA A 116 19.70 -2.70 -9.58
N GLU A 117 19.57 -1.52 -10.18
CA GLU A 117 19.02 -0.33 -9.52
C GLU A 117 17.58 -0.57 -9.03
N LEU A 118 16.73 -1.16 -9.87
CA LEU A 118 15.34 -1.48 -9.50
C LEU A 118 15.25 -2.55 -8.41
N PHE A 119 16.11 -3.57 -8.46
CA PHE A 119 16.21 -4.56 -7.40
C PHE A 119 16.71 -3.98 -6.08
N ASP A 120 17.58 -2.97 -6.13
CA ASP A 120 18.04 -2.27 -4.93
C ASP A 120 16.92 -1.42 -4.32
N GLU A 121 16.07 -0.79 -5.13
CA GLU A 121 14.84 -0.13 -4.63
C GLU A 121 13.89 -1.15 -3.98
N ALA A 122 13.60 -2.27 -4.66
CA ALA A 122 12.78 -3.33 -4.08
C ALA A 122 13.30 -3.79 -2.71
N ALA A 123 14.62 -3.94 -2.59
CA ALA A 123 15.25 -4.34 -1.34
C ALA A 123 15.06 -3.33 -0.20
N LYS A 124 15.16 -2.03 -0.48
CA LYS A 124 14.94 -0.98 0.54
C LYS A 124 13.56 -1.10 1.17
N TYR A 125 12.52 -1.19 0.34
CA TYR A 125 11.13 -1.29 0.79
C TYR A 125 10.84 -2.61 1.51
N TRP A 126 11.36 -3.74 1.03
CA TRP A 126 11.21 -5.01 1.75
C TRP A 126 11.91 -5.01 3.10
N ILE A 127 13.12 -4.44 3.20
CA ILE A 127 13.82 -4.31 4.48
C ILE A 127 12.99 -3.50 5.48
N GLU A 128 12.40 -2.38 5.04
CA GLU A 128 11.53 -1.57 5.90
C GLU A 128 10.28 -2.34 6.34
N ALA A 129 9.61 -3.05 5.41
CA ALA A 129 8.45 -3.86 5.72
C ALA A 129 8.77 -4.98 6.74
N ILE A 130 9.93 -5.63 6.59
CA ILE A 130 10.42 -6.68 7.49
C ILE A 130 10.77 -6.10 8.87
N ASN A 131 11.36 -4.91 8.95
CA ASN A 131 11.64 -4.26 10.23
C ASN A 131 10.36 -3.97 11.03
N ILE A 132 9.27 -3.65 10.33
CA ILE A 132 7.96 -3.42 10.96
C ILE A 132 7.27 -4.75 11.33
N ALA A 133 7.35 -5.75 10.44
CA ALA A 133 6.67 -7.04 10.58
C ALA A 133 7.61 -8.22 10.23
N PRO A 134 8.52 -8.61 11.14
CA PRO A 134 9.62 -9.53 10.83
C PRO A 134 9.19 -10.95 10.49
N ASN A 135 7.95 -11.32 10.79
CA ASN A 135 7.42 -12.66 10.52
C ASN A 135 6.55 -12.72 9.25
N ASN A 136 6.29 -11.60 8.55
CA ASN A 136 5.25 -11.53 7.51
C ASN A 136 5.75 -11.70 6.06
N TYR A 137 7.04 -11.59 5.74
CA TYR A 137 7.54 -11.55 4.35
C TYR A 137 8.71 -12.51 4.11
N ILE A 138 8.48 -13.81 4.34
CA ILE A 138 9.54 -14.84 4.29
C ILE A 138 10.17 -14.96 2.90
N GLU A 139 9.40 -14.82 1.83
CA GLU A 139 9.90 -14.86 0.46
C GLU A 139 10.86 -13.69 0.17
N ALA A 140 10.47 -12.48 0.58
CA ALA A 140 11.33 -11.31 0.50
C ALA A 140 12.61 -11.48 1.31
N GLN A 141 12.53 -12.02 2.54
CA GLN A 141 13.71 -12.32 3.36
C GLN A 141 14.67 -13.30 2.67
N ASN A 142 14.13 -14.37 2.09
CA ASN A 142 14.91 -15.35 1.36
C ASN A 142 15.57 -14.74 0.12
N TRP A 143 14.82 -13.94 -0.65
CA TRP A 143 15.34 -13.25 -1.82
C TRP A 143 16.45 -12.26 -1.45
N LEU A 144 16.25 -11.43 -0.43
CA LEU A 144 17.25 -10.49 0.09
C LEU A 144 18.53 -11.20 0.53
N LYS A 145 18.40 -12.34 1.22
CA LYS A 145 19.53 -13.15 1.65
C LYS A 145 20.28 -13.77 0.46
N ASN A 146 19.56 -14.36 -0.48
CA ASN A 146 20.14 -15.05 -1.63
C ASN A 146 20.84 -14.09 -2.60
N THR A 147 20.34 -12.86 -2.70
CA THR A 147 20.93 -11.83 -3.55
C THR A 147 22.02 -11.01 -2.85
N GLY A 148 22.26 -11.23 -1.56
CA GLY A 148 23.22 -10.46 -0.77
C GLY A 148 22.77 -9.02 -0.46
N ARG A 149 21.49 -8.70 -0.70
CA ARG A 149 20.89 -7.38 -0.44
C ARG A 149 20.47 -7.18 1.02
N LEU A 150 20.44 -8.25 1.80
CA LEU A 150 20.28 -8.17 3.25
C LEU A 150 21.61 -7.77 3.90
N LYS A 151 21.70 -6.54 4.43
CA LYS A 151 22.86 -6.15 5.26
C LYS A 151 22.84 -6.96 6.57
N ALA A 152 24.01 -7.39 7.03
CA ALA A 152 24.15 -8.24 8.22
C ALA A 152 23.62 -7.60 9.53
N ASP A 153 23.43 -6.28 9.55
CA ASP A 153 23.11 -5.51 10.77
C ASP A 153 21.62 -5.26 11.01
N VAL A 154 20.72 -5.85 10.20
CA VAL A 154 19.26 -5.57 10.25
C VAL A 154 18.52 -6.31 11.39
N PHE A 155 19.23 -7.08 12.22
CA PHE A 155 18.63 -7.73 13.39
C PHE A 155 19.43 -7.42 14.66
N PHE A 156 19.05 -6.36 15.39
CA PHE A 156 19.40 -6.16 16.80
C PHE A 156 18.24 -5.53 17.56
#